data_AF-A0A7C1WHQ7-F1
#
_entry.id   AF-A0A7C1WHQ7-F1
#
_cell.length_a   1.000
_cell.length_b   1.000
_cell.length_c   1.000
_cell.angle_alpha   90.00
_cell.angle_beta   90.00
_cell.angle_gamma   90.00
#
_symmetry.space_group_name_H-M   'P 1'
#
loop_
_entity.id
_entity.type
_entity.pdbx_description
1 polymer ?
#
loop_
_entity_poly.entity_id
_entity_poly.type
_entity_poly.pdbx_seq_one_letter_code
_entity_poly.pdbx_strand_id
1 'polypeptide(L)'
;MVKINGEEKKRFHRERPPEKIIFEYPKNKIKDFIENKGFYIEFKFFKEREKERVESHLQNKLDFYINERAMEKILKHCNEMALTGKEAMGFLIGDVKYWDGEYSVVYDIATASLLSSSIYVRFRKEAFEEIFNKLDEIEYEYVLIGWYHSHLGYSSFMSKIDMETQIKYFNKPFHASLVIDPIKKEVKVFRLYMGKCVEIPYAIFR
;
A
#
# COMPACT_ATOMS: atom_id res chain seq x y z
N MET A 1 1.64 -18.35 24.77
CA MET A 1 0.35 -18.19 24.05
C MET A 1 -0.34 -16.96 24.63
N VAL A 2 -0.15 -15.80 23.99
CA VAL A 2 -0.77 -14.55 24.45
C VAL A 2 -2.25 -14.61 24.06
N LYS A 3 -3.13 -14.74 25.06
CA LYS A 3 -4.59 -14.61 24.87
C LYS A 3 -4.89 -13.11 24.77
N ILE A 4 -5.22 -12.65 23.56
CA ILE A 4 -5.77 -11.31 23.36
C ILE A 4 -7.22 -11.35 23.86
N ASN A 5 -7.43 -10.87 25.08
CA ASN A 5 -8.75 -10.75 25.67
C ASN A 5 -9.44 -9.50 25.12
N GLY A 6 -10.44 -9.70 24.24
CA GLY A 6 -11.38 -8.65 23.80
C GLY A 6 -10.77 -7.57 22.91
N GLU A 7 -11.19 -7.51 21.64
CA GLU A 7 -11.04 -6.30 20.85
C GLU A 7 -11.93 -5.21 21.49
N GLU A 8 -11.37 -4.33 22.32
CA GLU A 8 -12.03 -3.07 22.65
C GLU A 8 -12.15 -2.27 21.36
N LYS A 9 -13.38 -2.18 20.82
CA LYS A 9 -13.66 -1.31 19.67
C LYS A 9 -13.38 0.13 20.10
N LYS A 10 -12.29 0.70 19.61
CA LYS A 10 -11.96 2.12 19.70
C LYS A 10 -13.23 2.91 19.42
N ARG A 11 -13.71 3.72 20.37
CA ARG A 11 -14.88 4.58 20.13
C ARG A 11 -14.47 5.55 19.04
N PHE A 12 -15.04 5.39 17.85
CA PHE A 12 -14.78 6.29 16.74
C PHE A 12 -15.25 7.70 17.10
N HIS A 13 -14.30 8.57 17.46
CA HIS A 13 -14.56 10.00 17.52
C HIS A 13 -14.80 10.50 16.10
N ARG A 14 -15.83 11.31 15.92
CA ARG A 14 -16.18 11.84 14.60
C ARG A 14 -15.10 12.86 14.19
N GLU A 15 -14.24 12.48 13.25
CA GLU A 15 -13.11 13.27 12.78
C GLU A 15 -13.21 13.45 11.27
N ARG A 16 -12.97 14.67 10.77
CA ARG A 16 -13.04 14.94 9.33
C ARG A 16 -11.87 14.28 8.58
N PRO A 17 -12.08 13.82 7.33
CA PRO A 17 -10.96 13.40 6.49
C PRO A 17 -9.96 14.53 6.26
N PRO A 18 -8.69 14.21 5.93
CA PRO A 18 -7.66 15.22 5.64
C PRO A 18 -8.11 16.22 4.56
N GLU A 19 -7.99 17.52 4.85
CA GLU A 19 -8.46 18.58 3.93
C GLU A 19 -7.36 19.06 2.95
N LYS A 20 -6.08 18.97 3.34
CA LYS A 20 -4.93 19.42 2.52
C LYS A 20 -4.52 18.38 1.47
N ILE A 21 -5.44 18.04 0.57
CA ILE A 21 -5.23 17.10 -0.52
C ILE A 21 -4.34 17.74 -1.59
N ILE A 22 -3.25 17.06 -1.93
CA ILE A 22 -2.30 17.48 -2.98
C ILE A 22 -2.36 16.60 -4.23
N PHE A 23 -3.04 15.46 -4.15
CA PHE A 23 -3.24 14.52 -5.25
C PHE A 23 -4.47 13.65 -4.97
N GLU A 24 -5.27 13.36 -5.99
CA GLU A 24 -6.38 12.40 -5.92
C GLU A 24 -6.42 11.51 -7.16
N TYR A 25 -6.45 10.19 -6.96
CA TYR A 25 -6.65 9.20 -8.02
C TYR A 25 -8.15 8.86 -8.14
N PRO A 26 -8.73 8.80 -9.36
CA PRO A 26 -8.10 8.90 -10.67
C PRO A 26 -8.07 10.32 -11.28
N LYS A 27 -8.45 11.36 -10.52
CA LYS A 27 -8.59 12.74 -11.03
C LYS A 27 -7.27 13.32 -11.54
N ASN A 28 -6.16 12.97 -10.90
CA ASN A 28 -4.81 13.42 -11.25
C ASN A 28 -3.95 12.24 -11.74
N LYS A 29 -2.94 12.54 -12.57
CA LYS A 29 -1.98 11.55 -13.05
C LYS A 29 -0.87 11.35 -12.02
N ILE A 30 -0.82 10.18 -11.39
CA ILE A 30 0.18 9.87 -10.35
C ILE A 30 1.62 10.01 -10.86
N LYS A 31 1.83 9.80 -12.17
CA LYS A 31 3.11 10.01 -12.84
C LYS A 31 3.69 11.41 -12.57
N ASP A 32 2.86 12.46 -12.63
CA ASP A 32 3.31 13.84 -12.44
C ASP A 32 3.76 14.06 -10.99
N PHE A 33 3.03 13.50 -10.02
CA PHE A 33 3.43 13.53 -8.61
C PHE A 33 4.77 12.80 -8.39
N ILE A 34 4.91 11.60 -8.94
CA ILE A 34 6.13 10.77 -8.83
C ILE A 34 7.36 11.51 -9.41
N GLU A 35 7.22 12.10 -10.60
CA GLU A 35 8.29 12.83 -11.27
C GLU A 35 8.67 14.10 -10.52
N ASN A 36 7.70 14.87 -10.02
CA ASN A 36 7.95 16.07 -9.21
C ASN A 36 8.68 15.76 -7.89
N LYS A 37 8.55 14.54 -7.37
CA LYS A 37 9.30 14.06 -6.21
C LYS A 37 10.69 13.52 -6.53
N GLY A 38 11.09 13.54 -7.80
CA GLY A 38 12.40 13.06 -8.24
C GLY A 38 12.53 11.53 -8.31
N PHE A 39 11.40 10.81 -8.29
CA PHE A 39 11.39 9.36 -8.42
C PHE A 39 11.27 8.95 -9.89
N TYR A 40 12.41 8.77 -10.56
CA TYR A 40 12.44 8.28 -11.94
C TYR A 40 13.56 7.27 -12.12
N ILE A 41 13.28 6.22 -12.89
CA ILE A 41 14.29 5.24 -13.26
C ILE A 41 14.44 5.24 -14.79
N GLU A 42 15.67 5.43 -15.24
CA GLU A 42 16.04 5.24 -16.65
C GLU A 42 16.48 3.78 -16.87
N PHE A 43 15.54 2.87 -17.09
CA PHE A 43 15.85 1.48 -17.41
C PHE A 43 15.95 1.26 -18.93
N LYS A 44 17.13 0.82 -19.41
CA LYS A 44 17.39 0.55 -20.84
C LYS A 44 16.99 -0.85 -21.31
N PHE A 45 16.65 -1.77 -20.41
CA PHE A 45 16.32 -3.15 -20.78
C PHE A 45 15.15 -3.66 -19.94
N PHE A 46 13.93 -3.40 -20.40
CA PHE A 46 12.74 -4.07 -19.90
C PHE A 46 12.17 -4.97 -20.99
N LYS A 47 12.01 -6.26 -20.67
CA LYS A 47 11.23 -7.17 -21.50
C LYS A 47 9.84 -7.20 -20.91
N GLU A 48 8.86 -6.69 -21.65
CA GLU A 48 7.46 -6.80 -21.29
C GLU A 48 7.11 -8.27 -21.04
N ARG A 49 6.51 -8.54 -19.90
CA ARG A 49 6.02 -9.89 -19.56
C ARG A 49 4.57 -9.76 -19.12
N GLU A 50 3.79 -10.76 -19.48
CA GLU A 50 2.42 -10.86 -19.02
C GLU A 50 2.37 -11.66 -17.72
N LYS A 51 1.67 -11.12 -16.73
CA LYS A 51 1.27 -11.81 -15.52
C LYS A 51 -0.26 -11.85 -15.54
N GLU A 52 -0.83 -12.97 -15.08
CA GLU A 52 -2.28 -13.10 -14.96
C GLU A 52 -2.80 -12.05 -13.97
N ARG A 53 -3.74 -11.23 -14.44
CA ARG A 53 -4.36 -10.15 -13.66
C ARG A 53 -5.74 -10.58 -13.21
N VAL A 54 -6.08 -10.27 -11.98
CA VAL A 54 -7.45 -10.39 -11.51
C VAL A 54 -8.23 -9.17 -11.99
N GLU A 55 -9.36 -9.41 -12.65
CA GLU A 55 -10.25 -8.33 -13.08
C GLU A 55 -10.74 -7.54 -11.87
N SER A 56 -10.69 -6.22 -12.01
CA SER A 56 -11.17 -5.29 -10.99
C SER A 56 -11.80 -4.09 -11.67
N HIS A 57 -12.66 -3.40 -10.92
CA HIS A 57 -13.29 -2.16 -11.36
C HIS A 57 -13.08 -1.10 -10.28
N LEU A 58 -12.87 0.13 -10.73
CA LEU A 58 -12.66 1.27 -9.87
C LEU A 58 -13.97 1.68 -9.17
N GLN A 59 -13.92 1.77 -7.84
CA GLN A 59 -15.00 2.31 -7.03
C GLN A 59 -15.02 3.85 -7.08
N ASN A 60 -16.15 4.44 -6.70
CA ASN A 60 -16.31 5.91 -6.74
C ASN A 60 -16.02 6.60 -5.40
N LYS A 61 -16.11 5.87 -4.28
CA LYS A 61 -15.99 6.45 -2.94
C LYS A 61 -14.53 6.61 -2.56
N LEU A 62 -14.09 7.86 -2.37
CA LEU A 62 -12.80 8.19 -1.74
C LEU A 62 -12.91 8.05 -0.22
N ASP A 63 -12.27 7.02 0.32
CA ASP A 63 -12.16 6.76 1.76
C ASP A 63 -10.77 6.24 2.17
N PHE A 64 -9.77 6.45 1.33
CA PHE A 64 -8.39 6.02 1.56
C PHE A 64 -7.41 7.19 1.36
N TYR A 65 -6.70 7.55 2.42
CA TYR A 65 -5.82 8.72 2.46
C TYR A 65 -4.41 8.30 2.84
N ILE A 66 -3.41 8.87 2.17
CA ILE A 66 -2.00 8.55 2.39
C ILE A 66 -1.26 9.83 2.69
N ASN A 67 -0.52 9.88 3.80
CA ASN A 67 0.33 11.02 4.08
C ASN A 67 1.44 11.12 3.03
N GLU A 68 1.77 12.33 2.59
CA GLU A 68 2.80 12.60 1.58
C GLU A 68 4.13 11.91 1.92
N ARG A 69 4.56 11.96 3.18
CA ARG A 69 5.81 11.31 3.63
C ARG A 69 5.73 9.80 3.54
N ALA A 70 4.58 9.20 3.86
CA ALA A 70 4.40 7.75 3.73
C ALA A 70 4.47 7.32 2.26
N MET A 71 3.83 8.07 1.35
CA MET A 71 3.94 7.83 -0.09
C MET A 71 5.38 7.98 -0.59
N GLU A 72 6.11 9.00 -0.15
CA GLU A 72 7.53 9.18 -0.51
C GLU A 72 8.40 8.01 -0.04
N LYS A 73 8.19 7.50 1.19
CA LYS A 73 8.90 6.32 1.71
C LYS A 73 8.61 5.07 0.86
N ILE A 74 7.35 4.85 0.47
CA ILE A 74 6.95 3.75 -0.41
C ILE A 74 7.65 3.88 -1.77
N LEU A 75 7.54 5.04 -2.41
CA LEU A 75 8.12 5.30 -3.72
C LEU A 75 9.64 5.12 -3.68
N LYS A 76 10.31 5.67 -2.68
CA LYS A 76 11.76 5.51 -2.49
C LYS A 76 12.16 4.03 -2.41
N HIS A 77 11.51 3.26 -1.54
CA HIS A 77 11.82 1.84 -1.38
C HIS A 77 11.58 1.04 -2.67
N CYS A 78 10.44 1.26 -3.35
CA CYS A 78 10.14 0.61 -4.62
C CYS A 78 11.16 0.96 -5.71
N ASN A 79 11.61 2.22 -5.77
CA ASN A 79 12.64 2.64 -6.73
C ASN A 79 13.99 1.99 -6.45
N GLU A 80 14.46 2.01 -5.19
CA GLU A 80 15.73 1.39 -4.79
C GLU A 80 15.75 -0.12 -5.09
N MET A 81 14.66 -0.82 -4.80
CA MET A 81 14.53 -2.26 -5.09
C MET A 81 14.50 -2.53 -6.60
N ALA A 82 13.78 -1.71 -7.37
CA ALA A 82 13.71 -1.81 -8.82
C ALA A 82 15.08 -1.62 -9.50
N LEU A 83 15.94 -0.73 -8.99
CA LEU A 83 17.33 -0.57 -9.48
C LEU A 83 18.15 -1.86 -9.35
N THR A 84 17.80 -2.73 -8.40
CA THR A 84 18.43 -4.06 -8.23
C THR A 84 17.66 -5.19 -8.93
N GLY A 85 16.62 -4.86 -9.71
CA GLY A 85 15.78 -5.82 -10.41
C GLY A 85 14.88 -6.65 -9.51
N LYS A 86 14.48 -6.12 -8.35
CA LYS A 86 13.69 -6.84 -7.32
C LYS A 86 12.40 -6.12 -6.98
N GLU A 87 11.35 -6.88 -6.66
CA GLU A 87 10.10 -6.34 -6.13
C GLU A 87 10.27 -5.94 -4.65
N ALA A 88 9.70 -4.81 -4.24
CA ALA A 88 9.61 -4.33 -2.86
C ALA A 88 8.30 -4.79 -2.21
N MET A 89 8.27 -4.83 -0.87
CA MET A 89 7.07 -5.06 -0.07
C MET A 89 7.17 -4.36 1.28
N GLY A 90 6.05 -3.95 1.85
CA GLY A 90 5.95 -3.47 3.23
C GLY A 90 4.52 -3.38 3.73
N PHE A 91 4.38 -2.98 4.99
CA PHE A 91 3.10 -2.72 5.64
C PHE A 91 2.77 -1.24 5.66
N LEU A 92 1.47 -0.94 5.61
CA LEU A 92 0.91 0.39 5.74
C LEU A 92 0.45 0.57 7.19
N ILE A 93 0.97 1.60 7.86
CA ILE A 93 0.71 1.88 9.26
C ILE A 93 -0.10 3.17 9.37
N GLY A 94 -1.17 3.14 10.16
CA GLY A 94 -2.07 4.28 10.21
C GLY A 94 -3.21 4.12 11.19
N ASP A 95 -4.34 4.76 10.88
CA ASP A 95 -5.56 4.69 11.70
C ASP A 95 -6.82 4.56 10.82
N VAL A 96 -7.88 4.01 11.42
CA VAL A 96 -9.22 3.92 10.83
C VAL A 96 -10.12 4.88 11.58
N LYS A 97 -10.71 5.82 10.86
CA LYS A 97 -11.46 6.95 11.41
C LYS A 97 -12.88 7.00 10.85
N TYR A 98 -13.72 7.84 11.45
CA TYR A 98 -15.13 7.96 11.05
C TYR A 98 -15.58 9.42 10.96
N TRP A 99 -16.27 9.78 9.87
CA TRP A 99 -16.95 11.08 9.73
C TRP A 99 -18.43 10.90 9.35
N ASP A 100 -18.66 10.59 8.07
CA ASP A 100 -19.95 10.20 7.46
C ASP A 100 -19.86 8.75 6.92
N GLY A 101 -18.92 8.00 7.49
CA GLY A 101 -18.48 6.67 7.07
C GLY A 101 -17.05 6.42 7.53
N GLU A 102 -16.67 5.14 7.56
CA GLU A 102 -15.30 4.72 7.85
C GLU A 102 -14.37 5.17 6.70
N TYR A 103 -13.19 5.66 7.08
CA TYR A 103 -12.08 5.97 6.17
C TYR A 103 -10.73 5.60 6.80
N SER A 104 -9.77 5.24 5.95
CA SER A 104 -8.42 4.83 6.37
C SER A 104 -7.42 5.94 6.09
N VAL A 105 -6.48 6.13 7.01
CA VAL A 105 -5.39 7.09 6.87
C VAL A 105 -4.08 6.37 7.11
N VAL A 106 -3.20 6.36 6.11
CA VAL A 106 -1.82 5.85 6.21
C VAL A 106 -0.92 7.00 6.65
N TYR A 107 -0.28 6.85 7.80
CA TYR A 107 0.67 7.82 8.35
C TYR A 107 2.12 7.43 8.12
N ASP A 108 2.42 6.13 8.12
CA ASP A 108 3.77 5.61 7.91
C ASP A 108 3.77 4.22 7.27
N ILE A 109 4.96 3.66 7.06
CA ILE A 109 5.19 2.31 6.58
C ILE A 109 6.19 1.55 7.44
N ALA A 110 6.07 0.23 7.45
CA ALA A 110 7.08 -0.67 7.97
C ALA A 110 7.55 -1.64 6.88
N THR A 111 8.85 -1.88 6.77
CA THR A 111 9.42 -2.92 5.90
C THR A 111 10.66 -3.52 6.58
N ALA A 112 11.16 -4.63 6.08
CA ALA A 112 12.25 -5.39 6.67
C ALA A 112 12.90 -6.27 5.60
N SER A 113 13.89 -7.08 5.99
CA SER A 113 14.58 -8.00 5.09
C SER A 113 13.63 -8.85 4.21
N LEU A 114 13.79 -8.73 2.89
CA LEU A 114 12.97 -9.41 1.88
C LEU A 114 13.71 -10.59 1.23
N LEU A 115 12.97 -11.66 0.91
CA LEU A 115 13.34 -12.61 -0.14
C LEU A 115 12.59 -12.20 -1.40
N SER A 116 13.32 -11.63 -2.36
CA SER A 116 12.73 -10.97 -3.53
C SER A 116 13.46 -11.31 -4.83
N SER A 117 12.68 -11.34 -5.90
CA SER A 117 13.07 -11.46 -7.30
C SER A 117 12.30 -10.43 -8.14
N SER A 118 12.41 -10.48 -9.47
CA SER A 118 11.67 -9.56 -10.35
C SER A 118 10.17 -9.85 -10.48
N ILE A 119 9.67 -10.96 -9.90
CA ILE A 119 8.28 -11.41 -10.05
C ILE A 119 7.63 -11.87 -8.74
N TYR A 120 8.38 -11.85 -7.64
CA TYR A 120 7.95 -12.39 -6.36
C TYR A 120 8.68 -11.70 -5.22
N VAL A 121 7.97 -11.43 -4.14
CA VAL A 121 8.51 -10.87 -2.90
C VAL A 121 7.79 -11.45 -1.68
N ARG A 122 8.54 -11.68 -0.61
CA ARG A 122 8.02 -11.91 0.75
C ARG A 122 9.01 -11.43 1.79
N PHE A 123 8.55 -11.23 3.02
CA PHE A 123 9.44 -11.13 4.17
C PHE A 123 10.22 -12.43 4.40
N ARG A 124 11.50 -12.30 4.78
CA ARG A 124 12.29 -13.43 5.29
C ARG A 124 11.74 -13.88 6.65
N LYS A 125 12.06 -15.09 7.08
CA LYS A 125 11.57 -15.60 8.38
C LYS A 125 12.13 -14.79 9.55
N GLU A 126 13.33 -14.27 9.39
CA GLU A 126 14.06 -13.50 10.40
C GLU A 126 13.60 -12.04 10.43
N ALA A 127 12.85 -11.59 9.42
CA ALA A 127 12.42 -10.21 9.26
C ALA A 127 11.34 -9.79 10.28
N PHE A 128 10.69 -10.74 10.96
CA PHE A 128 9.66 -10.41 11.93
C PHE A 128 10.21 -9.58 13.10
N GLU A 129 11.40 -9.88 13.60
CA GLU A 129 12.05 -9.10 14.66
C GLU A 129 12.33 -7.67 14.21
N GLU A 130 12.81 -7.48 12.98
CA GLU A 130 13.02 -6.15 12.39
C GLU A 130 11.71 -5.36 12.28
N ILE A 131 10.61 -6.03 11.91
CA ILE A 131 9.29 -5.40 11.81
C ILE A 131 8.80 -4.99 13.21
N PHE A 132 8.89 -5.89 14.20
CA PHE A 132 8.47 -5.59 15.57
C PHE A 132 9.25 -4.41 16.15
N ASN A 133 10.57 -4.38 15.99
CA ASN A 133 11.39 -3.27 16.48
C ASN A 133 10.96 -1.92 15.85
N LYS A 134 10.67 -1.90 14.54
CA LYS A 134 10.18 -0.68 13.86
C LYS A 134 8.79 -0.25 14.31
N LEU A 135 7.94 -1.22 14.66
CA LEU A 135 6.60 -0.95 15.18
C LEU A 135 6.64 -0.45 16.62
N ASP A 136 7.58 -0.94 17.43
CA ASP A 136 7.79 -0.49 18.82
C ASP A 136 8.32 0.96 18.91
N GLU A 137 8.95 1.46 17.86
CA GLU A 137 9.35 2.88 17.73
C GLU A 137 8.16 3.84 17.51
N ILE A 138 6.96 3.31 17.26
CA ILE A 138 5.77 4.12 16.98
C ILE A 138 5.08 4.50 18.30
N GLU A 139 5.24 5.76 18.71
CA GLU A 139 4.73 6.29 19.98
C GLU A 139 3.20 6.55 19.99
N TYR A 140 2.50 6.33 18.88
CA TYR A 140 1.06 6.54 18.77
C TYR A 140 0.31 5.22 18.55
N GLU A 141 -0.95 5.15 19.00
CA GLU A 141 -1.81 4.01 18.67
C GLU A 141 -2.01 3.90 17.15
N TYR A 142 -1.61 2.77 16.59
CA TYR A 142 -1.74 2.49 15.16
C TYR A 142 -2.50 1.20 14.91
N VAL A 143 -2.99 1.07 13.68
CA VAL A 143 -3.47 -0.18 13.11
C VAL A 143 -2.76 -0.46 11.79
N LEU A 144 -2.68 -1.75 11.45
CA LEU A 144 -2.23 -2.18 10.14
C LEU A 144 -3.31 -1.84 9.12
N ILE A 145 -3.07 -0.84 8.28
CA ILE A 145 -4.03 -0.42 7.24
C ILE A 145 -3.96 -1.34 6.03
N GLY A 146 -2.86 -2.09 5.88
CA GLY A 146 -2.68 -2.91 4.72
C GLY A 146 -1.21 -3.16 4.41
N TRP A 147 -0.93 -3.35 3.14
CA TRP A 147 0.40 -3.60 2.62
C TRP A 147 0.61 -2.92 1.28
N TYR A 148 1.87 -2.82 0.88
CA TYR A 148 2.24 -2.44 -0.47
C TYR A 148 3.24 -3.44 -1.03
N HIS A 149 3.24 -3.56 -2.35
CA HIS A 149 4.31 -4.23 -3.09
C HIS A 149 4.53 -3.57 -4.45
N SER A 150 5.68 -3.81 -5.04
CA SER A 150 5.98 -3.30 -6.37
C SER A 150 5.87 -4.38 -7.44
N HIS A 151 5.41 -4.00 -8.62
CA HIS A 151 5.66 -4.73 -9.87
C HIS A 151 6.72 -4.01 -10.68
N LEU A 152 7.57 -4.74 -11.38
CA LEU A 152 8.57 -4.14 -12.26
C LEU A 152 8.03 -4.15 -13.69
N GLY A 153 7.48 -3.04 -14.17
CA GLY A 153 7.10 -2.81 -15.58
C GLY A 153 5.86 -3.56 -16.10
N TYR A 154 5.08 -4.20 -15.23
CA TYR A 154 3.88 -4.97 -15.61
C TYR A 154 2.56 -4.20 -15.46
N SER A 155 2.61 -2.93 -15.07
CA SER A 155 1.45 -2.16 -14.58
C SER A 155 1.02 -2.60 -13.17
N SER A 156 0.25 -1.76 -12.51
CA SER A 156 -0.25 -1.98 -11.15
C SER A 156 -1.58 -2.74 -11.21
N PHE A 157 -1.60 -4.00 -10.76
CA PHE A 157 -2.78 -4.86 -10.69
C PHE A 157 -2.56 -5.93 -9.62
N MET A 158 -3.64 -6.63 -9.22
CA MET A 158 -3.53 -7.78 -8.31
C MET A 158 -3.34 -9.07 -9.11
N SER A 159 -2.25 -9.80 -8.86
CA SER A 159 -2.10 -11.18 -9.32
C SER A 159 -2.91 -12.15 -8.46
N LYS A 160 -3.01 -13.42 -8.88
CA LYS A 160 -3.65 -14.46 -8.07
C LYS A 160 -3.00 -14.63 -6.69
N ILE A 161 -1.68 -14.52 -6.60
CA ILE A 161 -0.94 -14.61 -5.33
C ILE A 161 -1.25 -13.40 -4.44
N ASP A 162 -1.36 -12.21 -5.03
CA ASP A 162 -1.70 -10.99 -4.28
C ASP A 162 -3.12 -11.08 -3.73
N MET A 163 -4.06 -11.62 -4.52
CA MET A 163 -5.42 -11.91 -4.09
C MET A 163 -5.48 -12.87 -2.91
N GLU A 164 -4.77 -14.00 -3.00
CA GLU A 164 -4.71 -14.99 -1.93
C GLU A 164 -4.10 -14.39 -0.65
N THR A 165 -3.06 -13.57 -0.79
CA THR A 165 -2.43 -12.83 0.31
C THR A 165 -3.42 -11.85 0.96
N GLN A 166 -4.14 -11.07 0.14
CA GLN A 166 -5.15 -10.14 0.61
C GLN A 166 -6.27 -10.86 1.38
N ILE A 167 -6.82 -11.94 0.82
CA ILE A 167 -7.90 -12.73 1.46
C ILE A 167 -7.43 -13.35 2.77
N LYS A 168 -6.20 -13.85 2.82
CA LYS A 168 -5.70 -14.58 3.98
C LYS A 168 -5.31 -13.67 5.14
N TYR A 169 -4.63 -12.56 4.87
CA TYR A 169 -4.03 -11.73 5.91
C TYR A 169 -4.64 -10.33 6.03
N PHE A 170 -5.27 -9.83 4.98
CA PHE A 170 -5.76 -8.45 4.87
C PHE A 170 -7.25 -8.38 4.52
N ASN A 171 -8.08 -9.02 5.35
CA ASN A 171 -9.49 -9.28 5.05
C ASN A 171 -10.53 -8.36 5.71
N LYS A 172 -10.10 -7.33 6.45
CA LYS A 172 -11.00 -6.32 7.00
C LYS A 172 -11.40 -5.34 5.89
N PRO A 173 -12.62 -4.73 5.95
CA PRO A 173 -13.08 -3.81 4.91
C PRO A 173 -12.17 -2.60 4.65
N PHE A 174 -11.44 -2.14 5.67
CA PHE A 174 -10.48 -1.05 5.58
C PHE A 174 -9.08 -1.48 5.10
N HIS A 175 -8.78 -2.79 5.06
CA HIS A 175 -7.47 -3.24 4.63
C HIS A 175 -7.27 -3.02 3.12
N ALA A 176 -6.15 -2.41 2.76
CA ALA A 176 -5.80 -2.12 1.38
C ALA A 176 -4.48 -2.76 0.93
N SER A 177 -4.35 -2.97 -0.38
CA SER A 177 -3.12 -3.37 -1.06
C SER A 177 -2.73 -2.27 -2.04
N LEU A 178 -1.58 -1.65 -1.81
CA LEU A 178 -0.96 -0.70 -2.74
C LEU A 178 -0.07 -1.46 -3.72
N VAL A 179 -0.34 -1.37 -5.02
CA VAL A 179 0.54 -1.91 -6.07
C VAL A 179 1.22 -0.75 -6.77
N ILE A 180 2.55 -0.76 -6.78
CA ILE A 180 3.38 0.30 -7.36
C ILE A 180 4.19 -0.26 -8.53
N ASP A 181 4.13 0.39 -9.68
CA ASP A 181 5.08 0.16 -10.76
C ASP A 181 6.02 1.36 -10.89
N PRO A 182 7.23 1.33 -10.32
CA PRO A 182 8.16 2.46 -10.36
C PRO A 182 8.70 2.71 -11.78
N ILE A 183 8.65 1.73 -12.67
CA ILE A 183 9.09 1.86 -14.07
C ILE A 183 7.99 2.56 -14.90
N LYS A 184 6.74 2.10 -14.78
CA LYS A 184 5.58 2.72 -15.46
C LYS A 184 5.03 3.94 -14.75
N LYS A 185 5.54 4.26 -13.55
CA LYS A 185 5.11 5.38 -12.69
C LYS A 185 3.60 5.30 -12.41
N GLU A 186 3.16 4.12 -12.01
CA GLU A 186 1.77 3.81 -11.70
C GLU A 186 1.64 3.39 -10.24
N VAL A 187 0.54 3.81 -9.61
CA VAL A 187 0.16 3.36 -8.27
C VAL A 187 -1.34 3.15 -8.28
N LYS A 188 -1.78 1.94 -7.93
CA LYS A 188 -3.18 1.58 -7.74
C LYS A 188 -3.40 0.98 -6.38
N VAL A 189 -4.61 1.15 -5.86
CA VAL A 189 -5.00 0.65 -4.54
C VAL A 189 -6.16 -0.30 -4.70
N PHE A 190 -6.07 -1.44 -4.03
CA PHE A 190 -7.09 -2.47 -4.07
C PHE A 190 -7.54 -2.81 -2.65
N ARG A 191 -8.81 -3.21 -2.51
CA ARG A 191 -9.32 -3.78 -1.26
C ARG A 191 -10.33 -4.88 -1.55
N LEU A 192 -10.62 -5.69 -0.54
CA LEU A 192 -11.69 -6.69 -0.65
C LEU A 192 -13.07 -6.05 -0.51
N TYR A 193 -13.94 -6.38 -1.45
CA TYR A 193 -15.36 -6.07 -1.43
C TYR A 193 -16.14 -7.30 -1.87
N MET A 194 -17.01 -7.82 -0.99
CA MET A 194 -17.79 -9.03 -1.25
C MET A 194 -16.95 -10.23 -1.73
N GLY A 195 -15.76 -10.43 -1.16
CA GLY A 195 -14.86 -11.53 -1.49
C GLY A 195 -14.07 -11.38 -2.80
N LYS A 196 -14.17 -10.23 -3.48
CA LYS A 196 -13.38 -9.89 -4.67
C LYS A 196 -12.52 -8.66 -4.41
N CYS A 197 -11.37 -8.52 -5.07
CA CYS A 197 -10.65 -7.25 -5.01
C CYS A 197 -11.25 -6.27 -6.00
N VAL A 198 -11.46 -5.07 -5.52
CA VAL A 198 -11.88 -3.91 -6.30
C VAL A 198 -10.79 -2.85 -6.21
N GLU A 199 -10.60 -2.10 -7.29
CA GLU A 199 -9.72 -0.94 -7.28
C GLU A 199 -10.44 0.21 -6.58
N ILE A 200 -9.73 1.01 -5.79
CA ILE A 200 -10.32 2.14 -5.05
C ILE A 200 -9.56 3.45 -5.32
N PRO A 201 -10.27 4.59 -5.29
CA PRO A 201 -9.64 5.89 -5.33
C PRO A 201 -8.89 6.14 -4.02
N TYR A 202 -7.82 6.92 -4.11
CA TYR A 202 -7.03 7.34 -2.96
C TYR A 202 -6.59 8.79 -3.13
N ALA A 203 -6.25 9.42 -2.02
CA ALA A 203 -5.71 10.78 -2.02
C ALA A 203 -4.44 10.88 -1.19
N ILE A 204 -3.53 11.75 -1.63
CA ILE A 204 -2.31 12.08 -0.88
C ILE A 204 -2.52 13.45 -0.22
N PHE A 205 -2.22 13.54 1.07
CA PHE A 205 -2.38 14.75 1.86
C PHE A 205 -1.07 15.19 2.52
N ARG A 206 -0.94 16.50 2.78
CA ARG A 206 0.17 17.10 3.53
C ARG A 206 -0.03 17.03 5.02
#